data_AF-A0A351KCM2-F1
#
_entry.id   AF-A0A351KCM2-F1
#
_cell.length_a   1.000
_cell.length_b   1.000
_cell.length_c   1.000
_cell.angle_alpha   90.00
_cell.angle_beta   90.00
_cell.angle_gamma   90.00
#
_symmetry.space_group_name_H-M   'P 1'
#
loop_
_entity.id
_entity.type
_entity.pdbx_description
1 polymer ?
#
loop_
_entity_poly.entity_id
_entity_poly.type
_entity_poly.pdbx_seq_one_letter_code
_entity_poly.pdbx_strand_id
1 'polypeptide(L)'
;AKLQDALIDPAEALDEVLEYTRQELNFNNEAKAIEKFHDNNKDVKFVGCPKVIWSITSSRVITMNFIDGIMINDKENLIDNGYDMNDIGRKLALSYCKQIFDDGFFHGDPHPGNIMIEDKKIYFIDFG
;
A
#
# COMPACT_ATOMS: atom_id res chain seq x y z
N ALA A 1 21.49 35.39 2.77
CA ALA A 1 21.57 35.06 1.33
C ALA A 1 20.17 35.15 0.76
N LYS A 2 19.96 35.83 -0.37
CA LYS A 2 18.63 36.00 -0.96
C LYS A 2 18.19 34.67 -1.58
N LEU A 3 17.18 34.03 -0.97
CA LEU A 3 16.47 32.86 -1.50
C LEU A 3 15.52 33.22 -2.65
N GLN A 4 15.64 34.41 -3.24
CA GLN A 4 14.67 34.99 -4.18
C GLN A 4 14.63 34.30 -5.54
N ASP A 5 15.61 33.44 -5.87
CA ASP A 5 15.68 32.67 -7.13
C ASP A 5 15.48 31.16 -6.91
N ALA A 6 15.05 30.72 -5.73
CA ALA A 6 14.79 29.30 -5.47
C ALA A 6 13.46 28.87 -6.11
N LEU A 7 13.47 27.73 -6.83
CA LEU A 7 12.26 27.08 -7.39
C LEU A 7 11.27 26.60 -6.31
N ILE A 8 11.71 26.55 -5.05
CA ILE A 8 10.97 26.05 -3.89
C ILE A 8 11.13 27.09 -2.78
N ASP A 9 10.03 27.50 -2.14
CA ASP A 9 10.07 28.29 -0.91
C ASP A 9 10.43 27.37 0.27
N PRO A 10 11.58 27.58 0.95
CA PRO A 10 11.98 26.72 2.05
C PRO A 10 11.03 26.74 3.25
N ALA A 11 10.28 27.81 3.46
CA ALA A 11 9.30 27.87 4.54
C ALA A 11 8.11 26.98 4.21
N GLU A 12 7.59 27.07 2.97
CA GLU A 12 6.51 26.21 2.48
C GLU A 12 6.93 24.73 2.49
N ALA A 13 8.13 24.42 2.02
CA ALA A 13 8.65 23.05 2.04
C ALA A 13 8.80 22.50 3.47
N LEU A 14 9.19 23.33 4.44
CA LEU A 14 9.28 22.93 5.84
C LEU A 14 7.88 22.66 6.42
N ASP A 15 6.91 23.50 6.11
CA ASP A 15 5.53 23.31 6.56
C ASP A 15 4.93 22.01 5.98
N GLU A 16 5.18 21.73 4.70
CA GLU A 16 4.80 20.47 4.04
C GLU A 16 5.42 19.25 4.75
N VAL A 17 6.73 19.26 4.98
CA VAL A 17 7.43 18.18 5.68
C VAL A 17 6.85 17.96 7.09
N LEU A 18 6.58 19.03 7.83
CA LEU A 18 6.01 18.94 9.17
C LEU A 18 4.59 18.38 9.17
N GLU A 19 3.77 18.76 8.19
CA GLU A 19 2.41 18.28 8.05
C GLU A 19 2.39 16.79 7.68
N TYR A 20 3.11 16.38 6.64
CA TYR A 20 3.19 14.98 6.24
C TYR A 20 3.77 14.11 7.34
N THR A 21 4.85 14.55 8.00
CA THR A 21 5.44 13.81 9.13
C THR A 21 4.41 13.55 10.24
N ARG A 22 3.51 14.50 10.53
CA ARG A 22 2.45 14.28 11.54
C ARG A 22 1.41 13.27 11.09
N GLN A 23 1.11 13.21 9.79
CA GLN A 23 0.19 12.25 9.23
C GLN A 23 0.78 10.83 9.27
N GLU A 24 2.04 10.69 8.87
CA GLU A 24 2.83 9.44 8.91
C GLU A 24 2.98 8.88 10.33
N LEU A 25 3.21 9.76 11.32
CA LEU A 25 3.38 9.35 12.73
C LEU A 25 2.07 8.91 13.42
N ASN A 26 0.94 8.94 12.72
CA ASN A 26 -0.34 8.49 13.25
C ASN A 26 -0.84 7.26 12.47
N PHE A 27 -0.44 6.07 12.91
CA PHE A 27 -0.80 4.80 12.26
C PHE A 27 -2.30 4.47 12.24
N ASN A 28 -3.15 5.27 12.91
CA ASN A 28 -4.60 5.16 12.69
C ASN A 28 -4.99 5.55 11.25
N ASN A 29 -4.19 6.37 10.57
CA ASN A 29 -4.44 6.77 9.19
C ASN A 29 -4.24 5.57 8.26
N GLU A 30 -3.08 4.91 8.35
CA GLU A 30 -2.77 3.67 7.63
C GLU A 30 -3.79 2.57 7.94
N ALA A 31 -4.14 2.35 9.22
CA ALA A 31 -5.14 1.35 9.61
C ALA A 31 -6.52 1.60 8.95
N LYS A 32 -6.93 2.86 8.80
CA LYS A 32 -8.18 3.20 8.08
C LYS A 32 -8.03 3.03 6.57
N ALA A 33 -6.86 3.30 6.02
CA ALA A 33 -6.57 3.07 4.60
C ALA A 33 -6.68 1.58 4.25
N ILE A 34 -6.14 0.70 5.11
CA ILE A 34 -6.27 -0.76 4.98
C ILE A 34 -7.74 -1.18 4.99
N GLU A 35 -8.55 -0.73 5.96
CA GLU A 35 -9.97 -1.09 6.03
C GLU A 35 -10.76 -0.58 4.81
N LYS A 36 -10.49 0.64 4.34
CA LYS A 36 -11.10 1.17 3.12
C LYS A 36 -10.70 0.34 1.89
N PHE A 37 -9.44 -0.04 1.78
CA PHE A 37 -8.96 -0.90 0.70
C PHE A 37 -9.63 -2.28 0.75
N HIS A 38 -9.78 -2.85 1.94
CA HIS A 38 -10.49 -4.11 2.16
C HIS A 38 -11.93 -4.02 1.66
N ASP A 39 -12.67 -3.00 2.07
CA ASP A 39 -14.07 -2.80 1.70
C ASP A 39 -14.24 -2.62 0.18
N ASN A 40 -13.34 -1.87 -0.46
CA ASN A 40 -13.32 -1.69 -1.91
C ASN A 40 -13.05 -2.99 -2.68
N ASN A 41 -12.36 -3.96 -2.06
CA ASN A 41 -11.91 -5.18 -2.72
C ASN A 41 -12.60 -6.46 -2.22
N LYS A 42 -13.64 -6.37 -1.39
CA LYS A 42 -14.38 -7.53 -0.84
C LYS A 42 -14.89 -8.52 -1.89
N ASP A 43 -15.22 -8.04 -3.08
CA ASP A 43 -15.74 -8.83 -4.20
C ASP A 43 -14.65 -9.21 -5.23
N VAL A 44 -13.41 -8.73 -5.03
CA VAL A 44 -12.28 -8.98 -5.93
C VAL A 44 -11.54 -10.23 -5.49
N LYS A 45 -11.62 -11.29 -6.30
CA LYS A 45 -11.08 -12.62 -5.93
C LYS A 45 -9.56 -12.71 -5.85
N PHE A 46 -8.83 -11.79 -6.50
CA PHE A 46 -7.39 -11.88 -6.68
C PHE A 46 -6.60 -10.77 -5.97
N VAL A 47 -7.27 -9.90 -5.20
CA VAL A 47 -6.66 -8.81 -4.44
C VAL A 47 -7.06 -8.95 -2.98
N GLY A 48 -6.15 -8.61 -2.07
CA GLY A 48 -6.40 -8.54 -0.64
C GLY A 48 -5.46 -7.57 0.05
N CYS A 49 -5.68 -7.42 1.36
CA CYS A 49 -4.82 -6.72 2.29
C CYS A 49 -4.93 -7.42 3.65
N PRO A 50 -3.98 -7.19 4.58
CA PRO A 50 -4.12 -7.57 5.97
C PRO A 50 -5.43 -7.04 6.59
N LYS A 51 -5.90 -7.71 7.63
CA LYS A 51 -7.01 -7.20 8.46
C LYS A 51 -6.45 -6.55 9.71
N VAL A 52 -6.93 -5.35 10.04
CA VAL A 52 -6.49 -4.61 11.24
C VAL A 52 -7.12 -5.21 12.51
N ILE A 53 -6.32 -5.34 13.56
CA ILE A 53 -6.76 -5.79 14.89
C ILE A 53 -6.94 -4.57 15.80
N TRP A 54 -8.06 -3.86 15.63
CA TRP A 54 -8.34 -2.59 16.31
C TRP A 54 -8.25 -2.61 17.84
N SER A 55 -8.48 -3.75 18.49
CA SER A 55 -8.38 -3.88 19.95
C SER A 55 -6.97 -3.62 20.50
N ILE A 56 -5.93 -3.71 19.64
CA ILE A 56 -4.53 -3.51 20.00
C ILE A 56 -3.80 -2.56 19.02
N THR A 57 -4.54 -1.84 18.17
CA THR A 57 -4.02 -0.77 17.30
C THR A 57 -4.21 0.60 17.97
N SER A 58 -3.25 1.50 17.77
CA SER A 58 -3.27 2.87 18.25
C SER A 58 -2.54 3.80 17.28
N SER A 59 -2.43 5.09 17.59
CA SER A 59 -1.66 6.03 16.75
C SER A 59 -0.17 5.72 16.65
N ARG A 60 0.39 4.90 17.56
CA ARG A 60 1.82 4.60 17.64
C ARG A 60 2.17 3.16 17.30
N VAL A 61 1.17 2.29 17.20
CA VAL A 61 1.35 0.86 16.88
C VAL A 61 0.17 0.41 16.05
N ILE A 62 0.44 -0.13 14.86
CA ILE A 62 -0.56 -0.85 14.06
C ILE A 62 -0.36 -2.35 14.22
N THR A 63 -1.45 -3.08 14.42
CA THR A 63 -1.43 -4.54 14.44
C THR A 63 -2.42 -5.09 13.42
N MET A 64 -1.97 -6.06 12.64
CA MET A 64 -2.74 -6.67 11.55
C MET A 64 -2.43 -8.15 11.41
N ASN A 65 -3.24 -8.88 10.64
CA ASN A 65 -2.93 -10.27 10.33
C ASN A 65 -1.66 -10.40 9.50
N PHE A 66 -0.86 -11.42 9.82
CA PHE A 66 0.31 -11.77 9.05
C PHE A 66 -0.11 -12.44 7.73
N ILE A 67 0.54 -12.07 6.64
CA ILE A 67 0.37 -12.69 5.31
C ILE A 67 1.62 -13.51 5.05
N ASP A 68 1.46 -14.82 4.86
CA ASP A 68 2.58 -15.75 4.65
C ASP A 68 2.80 -15.95 3.15
N GLY A 69 3.20 -14.85 2.49
CA GLY A 69 3.32 -14.76 1.03
C GLY A 69 4.76 -14.67 0.52
N ILE A 70 4.90 -14.87 -0.78
CA ILE A 70 6.16 -14.66 -1.52
C ILE A 70 6.17 -13.21 -2.02
N MET A 71 7.27 -12.49 -1.82
CA MET A 71 7.43 -11.11 -2.32
C MET A 71 7.30 -11.07 -3.84
N ILE A 72 6.61 -10.06 -4.39
CA ILE A 72 6.37 -10.00 -5.84
C ILE A 72 7.66 -9.87 -6.69
N ASN A 73 8.75 -9.41 -6.08
CA ASN A 73 10.06 -9.32 -6.73
C ASN A 73 10.88 -10.62 -6.69
N ASP A 74 10.47 -11.62 -5.90
CA ASP A 74 11.11 -12.93 -5.83
C ASP A 74 10.57 -13.85 -6.93
N LYS A 75 10.96 -13.54 -8.18
CA LYS A 75 10.45 -14.22 -9.38
C LYS A 75 10.77 -15.70 -9.41
N GLU A 76 11.96 -16.09 -8.95
CA GLU A 76 12.40 -17.49 -8.96
C GLU A 76 11.51 -18.34 -8.06
N ASN A 77 11.30 -17.89 -6.81
CA ASN A 77 10.43 -18.57 -5.85
C ASN A 77 8.96 -18.61 -6.31
N LEU A 78 8.47 -17.55 -6.94
CA LEU A 78 7.13 -17.54 -7.54
C LEU A 78 7.00 -18.58 -8.66
N ILE A 79 7.98 -18.66 -9.57
CA ILE A 79 7.97 -19.64 -10.67
C ILE A 79 8.06 -21.07 -10.13
N ASP A 80 8.94 -21.31 -9.15
CA ASP A 80 9.13 -22.63 -8.52
C ASP A 80 7.86 -23.11 -7.78
N ASN A 81 7.06 -22.18 -7.24
CA ASN A 81 5.76 -22.47 -6.64
C ASN A 81 4.60 -22.51 -7.67
N GLY A 82 4.90 -22.45 -8.96
CA GLY A 82 3.92 -22.62 -10.04
C GLY A 82 3.06 -21.39 -10.31
N TYR A 83 3.50 -20.19 -9.93
CA TYR A 83 2.82 -18.95 -10.28
C TYR A 83 3.15 -18.51 -11.72
N ASP A 84 2.14 -17.96 -12.41
CA ASP A 84 2.32 -17.34 -13.72
C ASP A 84 2.56 -15.83 -13.54
N MET A 85 3.77 -15.38 -13.87
CA MET A 85 4.17 -13.98 -13.78
C MET A 85 3.35 -13.05 -14.69
N ASN A 86 2.85 -13.54 -15.83
CA ASN A 86 2.00 -12.75 -16.72
C ASN A 86 0.60 -12.56 -16.11
N ASP A 87 0.05 -13.61 -15.48
CA ASP A 87 -1.23 -13.49 -14.78
C ASP A 87 -1.13 -12.54 -13.58
N ILE A 88 -0.05 -12.62 -12.79
CA ILE A 88 0.23 -11.67 -11.71
C ILE A 88 0.29 -10.23 -12.24
N GLY A 89 1.08 -9.98 -13.29
CA GLY A 89 1.22 -8.64 -13.87
C GLY A 89 -0.12 -8.08 -14.39
N ARG A 90 -0.91 -8.93 -15.07
CA ARG A 90 -2.24 -8.56 -15.57
C ARG A 90 -3.20 -8.22 -14.42
N LYS A 91 -3.24 -9.06 -13.37
CA LYS A 91 -4.06 -8.82 -12.18
C LYS A 91 -3.65 -7.54 -11.45
N LEU A 92 -2.35 -7.30 -11.31
CA LEU A 92 -1.84 -6.09 -10.69
C LEU A 92 -2.27 -4.84 -11.46
N ALA A 93 -2.12 -4.85 -12.79
CA ALA A 93 -2.57 -3.74 -13.64
C ALA A 93 -4.09 -3.50 -13.52
N LEU A 94 -4.89 -4.56 -13.54
CA LEU A 94 -6.35 -4.46 -13.35
C LEU A 94 -6.72 -3.92 -11.97
N SER A 95 -5.99 -4.31 -10.92
CA SER A 95 -6.17 -3.78 -9.57
C SER A 95 -5.95 -2.26 -9.55
N TYR A 96 -4.86 -1.78 -10.13
CA TYR A 96 -4.59 -0.33 -10.22
C TYR A 96 -5.63 0.42 -11.07
N CYS A 97 -6.07 -0.14 -12.20
CA CYS A 97 -7.14 0.46 -12.98
C CYS A 97 -8.42 0.63 -12.15
N LYS A 98 -8.85 -0.41 -11.42
CA LYS A 98 -10.02 -0.33 -10.54
C LYS A 98 -9.83 0.74 -9.45
N GLN A 99 -8.69 0.73 -8.78
CA GLN A 99 -8.36 1.69 -7.73
C GLN A 99 -8.47 3.16 -8.20
N ILE A 100 -7.99 3.43 -9.42
CA ILE A 100 -8.00 4.78 -9.99
C ILE A 100 -9.38 5.14 -10.54
N PHE A 101 -9.97 4.28 -11.38
CA PHE A 101 -11.15 4.62 -12.17
C PHE A 101 -12.48 4.33 -11.47
N ASP A 102 -12.53 3.30 -10.61
CA ASP A 102 -13.76 2.87 -9.95
C ASP A 102 -13.80 3.36 -8.49
N ASP A 103 -12.69 3.20 -7.76
CA ASP A 103 -12.66 3.46 -6.31
C ASP A 103 -12.36 4.92 -5.97
N GLY A 104 -11.68 5.65 -6.86
CA GLY A 104 -11.11 6.97 -6.56
C GLY A 104 -10.16 6.94 -5.36
N PHE A 105 -9.56 5.78 -5.09
CA PHE A 105 -8.68 5.51 -3.96
C PHE A 105 -7.66 4.46 -4.40
N PHE A 106 -6.40 4.86 -4.47
CA PHE A 106 -5.34 4.04 -5.01
C PHE A 106 -4.13 3.99 -4.06
N HIS A 107 -3.41 2.89 -4.17
CA HIS A 107 -2.16 2.66 -3.48
C HIS A 107 -1.09 3.57 -4.11
N GLY A 108 -0.57 4.53 -3.34
CA GLY A 108 0.31 5.59 -3.86
C GLY A 108 1.68 5.11 -4.30
N ASP A 109 2.17 4.01 -3.71
CA ASP A 109 3.51 3.48 -3.98
C ASP A 109 3.49 1.99 -4.40
N PRO A 110 3.60 1.65 -5.70
CA PRO A 110 3.65 0.27 -6.18
C PRO A 110 4.98 -0.44 -5.90
N HIS A 111 5.75 -0.01 -4.88
CA HIS A 111 7.03 -0.62 -4.57
C HIS A 111 6.89 -2.14 -4.36
N PRO A 112 7.75 -2.98 -4.97
CA PRO A 112 7.64 -4.43 -4.82
C PRO A 112 7.75 -4.94 -3.38
N GLY A 113 8.36 -4.14 -2.48
CA GLY A 113 8.43 -4.42 -1.05
C GLY A 113 7.06 -4.43 -0.34
N ASN A 114 6.04 -3.82 -0.94
CA ASN A 114 4.72 -3.63 -0.33
C ASN A 114 3.70 -4.65 -0.86
N ILE A 115 4.16 -5.60 -1.68
CA ILE A 115 3.29 -6.52 -2.42
C ILE A 115 3.77 -7.96 -2.26
N MET A 116 2.89 -8.81 -1.74
CA MET A 116 3.11 -10.24 -1.58
C MET A 116 2.10 -11.05 -2.37
N ILE A 117 2.48 -12.27 -2.76
CA ILE A 117 1.62 -13.24 -3.41
C ILE A 117 1.38 -14.42 -2.46
N GLU A 118 0.11 -14.68 -2.15
CA GLU A 118 -0.32 -15.80 -1.31
C GLU A 118 -1.64 -16.34 -1.87
N ASP A 119 -1.76 -17.68 -1.98
CA ASP A 119 -2.96 -18.38 -2.50
C ASP A 119 -3.54 -17.76 -3.79
N LYS A 120 -2.65 -17.44 -4.75
CA LYS A 120 -2.98 -16.83 -6.06
C LYS A 120 -3.65 -15.44 -5.99
N LYS A 121 -3.56 -14.78 -4.83
CA LYS A 121 -3.97 -13.39 -4.61
C LYS A 121 -2.76 -12.49 -4.45
N ILE A 122 -2.96 -11.23 -4.79
CA ILE A 122 -2.03 -10.13 -4.58
C ILE A 122 -2.44 -9.43 -3.28
N TYR A 123 -1.54 -9.41 -2.31
CA TYR A 123 -1.72 -8.70 -1.05
C TYR A 123 -0.89 -7.44 -1.03
N PHE A 124 -1.55 -6.31 -0.82
CA PHE A 124 -0.90 -5.04 -0.47
C PHE A 124 -0.73 -5.02 1.06
N ILE A 125 0.47 -4.76 1.56
CA ILE A 125 0.81 -4.91 2.99
C ILE A 125 1.27 -3.61 3.66
N ASP A 126 1.41 -2.53 2.91
CA ASP A 126 1.82 -1.21 3.39
C ASP A 126 0.82 -0.18 2.84
N PHE A 127 0.34 0.75 3.67
CA PHE A 127 -0.61 1.79 3.28
C PHE A 127 -0.25 3.17 3.84
N GLY A 128 1.05 3.40 4.10
CA GLY A 128 1.61 4.70 4.49
C GLY A 128 1.25 5.80 3.52
#